data_AF-M4U6C8-F1
#
_entry.id   AF-M4U6C8-F1
#
_cell.length_a   1.000
_cell.length_b   1.000
_cell.length_c   1.000
_cell.angle_alpha   90.00
_cell.angle_beta   90.00
_cell.angle_gamma   90.00
#
_symmetry.space_group_name_H-M   'P 1'
#
loop_
_entity.id
_entity.type
_entity.pdbx_description
1 polymer ?
#
loop_
_entity_poly.entity_id
_entity_poly.type
_entity_poly.pdbx_seq_one_letter_code
_entity_poly.pdbx_strand_id
1 'polypeptide(L)'
;MNIKNSITLRSFKKYHPRQIAKFVKGFFNGRIFIVGLGRLRVIEGRVVAYQYQKKQQNILIVVSEINQIITEMSQRKQVLN
;
A
#
# COMPACT_ATOMS: atom_id res chain seq x y z
N MET A 1 1.86 22.33 12.20
CA MET A 1 1.33 20.95 12.27
C MET A 1 2.51 19.99 12.14
N ASN A 2 3.08 19.54 13.26
CA ASN A 2 4.27 18.67 13.25
C ASN A 2 3.79 17.25 12.94
N ILE A 3 3.75 16.92 11.64
CA ILE A 3 3.46 15.58 11.15
C ILE A 3 4.63 14.73 11.61
N LYS A 4 4.51 14.10 12.78
CA LYS A 4 5.42 13.04 13.22
C LYS A 4 5.53 12.08 12.04
N ASN A 5 6.67 12.11 11.36
CA ASN A 5 7.10 11.13 10.36
C ASN A 5 6.62 9.76 10.84
N SER A 6 5.53 9.22 10.30
CA SER A 6 4.84 8.12 10.98
C SER A 6 5.82 6.95 11.06
N ILE A 7 6.27 6.69 12.29
CA ILE A 7 7.31 5.71 12.60
C ILE A 7 6.76 4.29 12.34
N THR A 8 5.45 4.19 12.19
CA THR A 8 4.68 2.96 11.99
C THR A 8 5.01 2.28 10.67
N LEU A 9 5.63 1.12 10.81
CA LEU A 9 5.83 0.11 9.77
C LEU A 9 4.91 -1.07 10.06
N ARG A 10 4.05 -1.45 9.11
CA ARG A 10 3.30 -2.69 9.20
C ARG A 10 3.97 -3.78 8.35
N SER A 11 4.32 -4.90 8.98
CA SER A 11 4.89 -6.05 8.28
C SER A 11 3.83 -7.09 7.92
N PHE A 12 3.90 -7.60 6.70
CA PHE A 12 3.08 -8.69 6.18
C PHE A 12 3.98 -9.89 5.90
N LYS A 13 3.78 -10.97 6.66
CA LYS A 13 4.56 -12.22 6.52
C LYS A 13 4.19 -13.02 5.28
N LYS A 14 2.96 -12.83 4.77
CA LYS A 14 2.43 -13.50 3.58
C LYS A 14 1.89 -12.45 2.61
N TYR A 15 1.99 -12.72 1.31
CA TYR A 15 1.43 -11.87 0.27
C TYR A 15 -0.06 -12.15 0.08
N HIS A 16 -0.89 -11.37 0.78
CA HIS A 16 -2.35 -11.39 0.64
C HIS A 16 -2.82 -10.00 0.18
N PRO A 17 -2.84 -9.74 -1.15
CA PRO A 17 -2.96 -8.38 -1.69
C PRO A 17 -4.26 -7.69 -1.26
N ARG A 18 -5.39 -8.40 -1.16
CA ARG A 18 -6.64 -7.84 -0.61
C ARG A 18 -6.55 -7.41 0.85
N GLN A 19 -5.87 -8.17 1.71
CA GLN A 19 -5.69 -7.80 3.12
C GLN A 19 -4.76 -6.59 3.26
N ILE A 20 -3.69 -6.57 2.45
CA ILE A 20 -2.76 -5.44 2.39
C ILE A 20 -3.51 -4.19 1.91
N ALA A 21 -4.28 -4.27 0.82
CA ALA A 21 -5.11 -3.20 0.31
C ALA A 21 -6.11 -2.68 1.38
N LYS A 22 -6.79 -3.59 2.11
CA LYS A 22 -7.71 -3.21 3.19
C LYS A 22 -7.00 -2.41 4.30
N PHE A 23 -5.80 -2.85 4.69
CA PHE A 23 -4.99 -2.12 5.67
C PHE A 23 -4.56 -0.75 5.13
N VAL A 24 -4.00 -0.70 3.92
CA VAL A 24 -3.49 0.53 3.29
C VAL A 24 -4.62 1.55 3.09
N LYS A 25 -5.80 1.14 2.62
CA LYS A 25 -6.97 2.01 2.46
C LYS A 25 -7.37 2.71 3.76
N GLY A 26 -7.25 2.03 4.91
CA GLY A 26 -7.54 2.60 6.23
C GLY A 26 -6.38 3.38 6.85
N PHE A 27 -5.19 3.32 6.25
CA PHE A 27 -3.96 3.86 6.81
C PHE A 27 -3.39 4.95 5.89
N PHE A 28 -3.59 6.22 6.26
CA PHE A 28 -3.32 7.34 5.36
C PHE A 28 -1.85 7.49 4.95
N ASN A 29 -0.88 7.47 5.87
CA ASN A 29 0.52 7.69 5.55
C ASN A 29 1.46 6.84 6.42
N GLY A 30 2.45 6.20 5.81
CA GLY A 30 3.53 5.49 6.51
C GLY A 30 4.22 4.46 5.65
N ARG A 31 4.52 3.29 6.22
CA ARG A 31 5.35 2.26 5.54
C ARG A 31 4.78 0.87 5.74
N ILE A 32 4.95 0.03 4.72
CA ILE A 32 4.69 -1.42 4.82
C ILE A 32 5.94 -2.20 4.45
N PHE A 33 6.07 -3.39 5.01
CA PHE A 33 7.08 -4.37 4.62
C PHE A 33 6.39 -5.66 4.24
N ILE A 34 6.71 -6.20 3.07
CA ILE A 34 6.18 -7.47 2.59
C ILE A 34 7.37 -8.43 2.50
N VAL A 35 7.33 -9.54 3.24
CA VAL A 35 8.38 -10.56 3.20
C VAL A 35 8.54 -11.06 1.76
N GLY A 36 9.79 -11.14 1.28
CA GLY A 36 10.11 -11.54 -0.10
C GLY A 36 10.05 -10.40 -1.13
N LEU A 37 9.52 -9.22 -0.77
CA LEU A 37 9.44 -8.07 -1.68
C LEU A 37 10.23 -6.86 -1.15
N GLY A 38 10.12 -6.58 0.14
CA GLY A 38 10.79 -5.46 0.79
C GLY A 38 9.85 -4.37 1.29
N ARG A 39 10.42 -3.19 1.54
CA ARG A 39 9.72 -2.03 2.10
C ARG A 39 9.07 -1.21 0.99
N LEU A 40 7.85 -0.72 1.23
CA LEU A 40 7.12 0.21 0.38
C LEU A 40 6.57 1.37 1.23
N ARG A 41 6.27 2.49 0.58
CA ARG A 41 5.60 3.63 1.22
C ARG A 41 4.10 3.51 1.08
N VAL A 42 3.40 4.05 2.07
CA VAL A 42 1.98 4.35 1.99
C VAL A 42 1.83 5.85 2.01
N ILE A 43 1.21 6.40 0.98
CA ILE A 43 0.97 7.83 0.82
C ILE A 43 -0.50 8.00 0.44
N GLU A 44 -1.24 8.74 1.25
CA GLU A 44 -2.68 9.01 1.08
C GLU A 44 -3.51 7.74 0.81
N GLY A 45 -3.24 6.68 1.57
CA GLY A 45 -3.94 5.41 1.44
C GLY A 45 -3.64 4.64 0.14
N ARG A 46 -2.51 4.93 -0.51
CA ARG A 46 -1.99 4.20 -1.68
C ARG A 46 -0.59 3.67 -1.43
N VAL A 47 -0.25 2.57 -2.09
CA VAL A 47 1.11 2.02 -2.04
C VAL A 47 1.99 2.70 -3.09
N VAL A 48 3.20 3.09 -2.69
CA VAL A 48 4.18 3.77 -3.54
C VAL A 48 5.56 3.15 -3.36
N ALA A 49 6.24 2.85 -4.47
CA ALA A 49 7.62 2.36 -4.46
C ALA A 49 8.61 3.45 -4.00
N TYR A 50 9.73 3.05 -3.41
CA TYR A 50 10.87 3.94 -3.23
C TYR A 50 11.53 4.25 -4.58
N GLN A 51 12.24 5.39 -4.67
CA GLN A 51 12.84 5.84 -5.92
C GLN A 51 13.79 4.79 -6.53
N TYR A 52 14.62 4.13 -5.71
CA TYR A 52 15.53 3.08 -6.16
C TYR A 52 14.81 1.80 -6.63
N GLN A 53 13.56 1.58 -6.22
CA GLN A 53 12.76 0.41 -6.58
C GLN A 53 11.97 0.60 -7.87
N LYS A 54 11.86 1.83 -8.41
CA LYS A 54 11.09 2.10 -9.63
C LYS A 54 11.61 1.37 -10.88
N LYS A 55 12.84 0.84 -10.83
CA LYS A 55 13.42 0.01 -11.90
C LYS A 55 13.12 -1.49 -11.75
N GLN A 56 12.53 -1.91 -10.64
CA GLN A 56 12.25 -3.32 -10.33
C GLN A 56 10.85 -3.69 -10.80
N GLN A 57 10.73 -4.47 -11.87
CA GLN A 57 9.45 -4.78 -12.51
C GLN A 57 8.48 -5.50 -11.56
N ASN A 58 8.98 -6.44 -10.75
CA ASN A 58 8.18 -7.14 -9.73
C ASN A 58 7.57 -6.16 -8.70
N ILE A 59 8.29 -5.12 -8.30
CA ILE A 59 7.76 -4.08 -7.40
C ILE A 59 6.62 -3.33 -8.08
N LEU A 60 6.81 -2.92 -9.34
CA LEU A 60 5.78 -2.18 -10.07
C LEU A 60 4.49 -2.98 -10.24
N ILE A 61 4.61 -4.27 -10.56
CA ILE A 61 3.46 -5.19 -10.67
C ILE A 61 2.70 -5.24 -9.34
N VAL A 62 3.39 -5.50 -8.23
CA VAL A 62 2.77 -5.59 -6.90
C VAL A 62 2.12 -4.27 -6.48
N VAL A 63 2.79 -3.14 -6.70
CA VAL A 63 2.25 -1.82 -6.39
C VAL A 63 0.97 -1.55 -7.19
N SER A 64 0.97 -1.89 -8.48
CA SER A 64 -0.20 -1.74 -9.35
C SER A 64 -1.36 -2.61 -8.87
N GLU A 65 -1.10 -3.90 -8.62
CA GLU A 65 -2.10 -4.87 -8.15
C GLU A 65 -2.79 -4.40 -6.86
N ILE A 66 -2.00 -4.00 -5.85
CA ILE A 66 -2.56 -3.55 -4.57
C ILE A 66 -3.40 -2.29 -4.76
N ASN A 67 -2.92 -1.31 -5.55
CA ASN A 67 -3.63 -0.05 -5.78
C ASN A 67 -4.90 -0.24 -6.61
N GLN A 68 -4.93 -1.20 -7.53
CA GLN A 68 -6.15 -1.58 -8.24
C GLN A 68 -7.21 -2.09 -7.28
N ILE A 69 -6.86 -3.01 -6.37
CA ILE A 69 -7.79 -3.52 -5.35
C ILE A 69 -8.30 -2.40 -4.44
N ILE A 70 -7.43 -1.46 -4.03
CA ILE A 70 -7.85 -0.29 -3.22
C ILE A 70 -8.90 0.54 -3.97
N THR A 71 -8.72 0.72 -5.29
CA THR A 71 -9.64 1.45 -6.15
C THR A 71 -10.99 0.74 -6.23
N GLU A 72 -11.00 -0.57 -6.51
CA GLU A 72 -12.21 -1.40 -6.54
C GLU A 72 -12.98 -1.36 -5.21
N MET A 73 -12.26 -1.45 -4.09
CA MET A 73 -12.83 -1.35 -2.75
C MET A 73 -13.41 0.02 -2.43
N SER A 74 -12.96 1.07 -3.11
CA SER A 74 -13.45 2.44 -2.91
C SER A 74 -14.67 2.73 -3.79
N GLN A 75 -14.70 2.21 -5.02
CA GLN A 75 -15.84 2.31 -5.93
C GLN A 75 -17.07 1.57 -5.41
N ARG A 76 -16.91 0.38 -4.82
CA ARG A 76 -18.03 -0.35 -4.18
C ARG A 76 -18.77 0.45 -3.11
N LYS A 77 -18.13 1.45 -2.48
CA LYS A 77 -18.76 2.29 -1.45
C LYS A 77 -19.67 3.37 -2.05
N GLN A 78 -19.53 3.68 -3.34
CA GLN A 78 -20.29 4.74 -4.03
C GLN A 78 -21.57 4.22 -4.71
N VAL A 79 -21.65 2.92 -5.03
CA VAL A 79 -22.78 2.33 -5.77
C VAL A 79 -23.90 1.84 -4.82
N LEU A 80 -23.67 1.85 -3.51
CA LEU A 80 -24.61 1.38 -2.48
C LEU A 80 -25.28 2.52 -1.70
N ASN A 81 -25.22 3.76 -2.22
CA ASN A 81 -25.90 4.93 -1.65
C ASN A 81 -26.98 5.44 -2.60
#